data_AF-A0A2E0M7F6-F1
#
_entry.id   AF-A0A2E0M7F6-F1
#
_cell.length_a   1.000
_cell.length_b   1.000
_cell.length_c   1.000
_cell.angle_alpha   90.00
_cell.angle_beta   90.00
_cell.angle_gamma   90.00
#
_symmetry.space_group_name_H-M   'P 1'
#
loop_
_entity.id
_entity.type
_entity.pdbx_description
1 polymer ?
#
loop_
_entity_poly.entity_id
_entity_poly.type
_entity_poly.pdbx_seq_one_letter_code
_entity_poly.pdbx_strand_id
1 'polypeptide(L)'
;MAWLISCIILTIWNLSRGINLWAAYNFGGIMMALLAIFILWKGHARLPALPLWIGYFATMLHFFGGSLGAADSGPGPFCFGGMQPGEWLCADGVNGMYHVHPWWDKLVHSMNSTAITIAWALGWRRMSEHNGWQLSPRVVAFTAFSLGVAVGVVYEVYEFFGKTFFLTIDQGGYDNTASDLVSDVLGAGLGVLFTHFYDPMNKTSDKSGQSPLPSEVTLTNISTIPIMIMGTILSLDFLFLNGSIVDSDYDLIGLLMLGSMFVAGLMFAHFRFQNSKVNKTDSSEKVGMSS
;
A
#
# COMPACT_ATOMS: atom_id res chain seq x y z
N MET A 1 13.56 12.06 8.22
CA MET A 1 14.70 12.85 7.71
C MET A 1 15.48 12.11 6.63
N ALA A 2 16.01 10.90 6.87
CA ALA A 2 16.72 10.13 5.83
C ALA A 2 15.90 9.97 4.53
N TRP A 3 14.64 9.51 4.63
CA TRP A 3 13.73 9.41 3.48
C TRP A 3 13.62 10.71 2.67
N LEU A 4 13.34 11.83 3.35
CA LEU A 4 13.21 13.14 2.72
C LEU A 4 14.48 13.54 1.95
N ILE A 5 15.65 13.38 2.58
CA ILE A 5 16.94 13.72 1.98
C ILE A 5 17.20 12.84 0.76
N SER A 6 16.98 11.53 0.86
CA SER A 6 17.17 10.60 -0.26
C SER A 6 16.29 10.96 -1.46
N CYS A 7 15.00 11.24 -1.25
CA CYS A 7 14.11 11.64 -2.34
C CYS A 7 14.48 12.99 -2.96
N ILE A 8 14.97 13.96 -2.18
CA ILE A 8 15.48 15.23 -2.72
C ILE A 8 16.69 14.98 -3.62
N ILE A 9 17.67 14.20 -3.14
CA ILE A 9 18.87 13.86 -3.91
C ILE A 9 18.49 13.14 -5.21
N LEU A 10 17.63 12.13 -5.13
CA LEU A 10 17.17 11.37 -6.30
C LEU A 10 16.37 12.25 -7.28
N THR A 11 15.56 13.18 -6.78
CA THR A 11 14.83 14.13 -7.65
C THR A 11 15.81 14.98 -8.46
N ILE A 12 16.79 15.59 -7.80
CA ILE A 12 17.81 16.42 -8.46
C ILE A 12 18.63 15.57 -9.45
N TRP A 13 19.03 14.36 -9.05
CA TRP A 13 19.82 13.46 -9.88
C TRP A 13 19.07 12.93 -11.11
N ASN A 14 17.76 12.71 -11.00
CA ASN A 14 16.93 12.31 -12.13
C ASN A 14 16.68 13.47 -13.09
N LEU A 15 16.39 14.67 -12.57
CA LEU A 15 16.25 15.88 -13.39
C LEU A 15 17.56 16.20 -14.14
N SER A 16 18.73 16.07 -13.50
CA SER A 16 20.01 16.32 -14.15
C SER A 16 20.33 15.32 -15.27
N ARG A 17 19.62 14.18 -15.33
CA ARG A 17 19.76 13.14 -16.35
C ARG A 17 18.59 13.08 -17.34
N GLY A 18 17.60 13.97 -17.23
CA GLY A 18 16.41 13.96 -18.09
C GLY A 18 15.37 12.88 -17.76
N ILE A 19 15.49 12.18 -16.63
CA ILE A 19 14.58 11.09 -16.23
C ILE A 19 13.35 11.68 -15.51
N ASN A 20 12.48 12.35 -16.26
CA ASN A 20 11.37 13.12 -15.70
C ASN A 20 10.35 12.26 -14.93
N LEU A 21 10.10 11.03 -15.39
CA LEU A 21 9.19 10.09 -14.73
C LEU A 21 9.63 9.81 -13.29
N TRP A 22 10.87 9.37 -13.11
CA TRP A 22 11.40 9.07 -11.79
C TRP A 22 11.67 10.33 -10.96
N ALA A 23 11.97 11.47 -11.57
CA ALA A 23 11.99 12.74 -10.85
C ALA A 23 10.62 13.06 -10.23
N ALA A 24 9.52 12.85 -10.97
CA ALA A 24 8.17 13.04 -10.47
C ALA A 24 7.81 12.06 -9.35
N TYR A 25 8.13 10.77 -9.50
CA TYR A 25 7.94 9.77 -8.42
C TYR A 25 8.71 10.14 -7.16
N ASN A 26 9.98 10.54 -7.30
CA ASN A 26 10.79 10.98 -6.17
C ASN A 26 10.22 12.24 -5.51
N PHE A 27 9.69 13.19 -6.28
CA PHE A 27 9.00 14.35 -5.74
C PHE A 27 7.74 13.95 -4.93
N GLY A 28 6.97 12.99 -5.43
CA GLY A 28 5.89 12.37 -4.65
C GLY A 28 6.41 11.77 -3.33
N GLY A 29 7.56 11.09 -3.38
CA GLY A 29 8.28 10.61 -2.20
C GLY A 29 8.66 11.70 -1.19
N ILE A 30 9.05 12.90 -1.65
CA ILE A 30 9.30 14.07 -0.78
C ILE A 30 8.01 14.45 -0.05
N MET A 31 6.88 14.54 -0.75
CA MET A 31 5.60 14.91 -0.13
C MET A 31 5.18 13.88 0.92
N MET A 32 5.33 12.59 0.62
CA MET A 32 5.04 11.50 1.56
C MET A 32 5.97 11.53 2.78
N ALA A 33 7.26 11.80 2.58
CA ALA A 33 8.22 11.94 3.67
C ALA A 33 7.91 13.15 4.57
N LEU A 34 7.47 14.28 4.00
CA LEU A 34 7.05 15.46 4.76
C LEU A 34 5.79 15.16 5.58
N LEU A 35 4.80 14.48 4.99
CA LEU A 35 3.60 14.04 5.71
C LEU A 35 3.95 13.09 6.87
N ALA A 36 4.81 12.10 6.62
CA ALA A 36 5.28 11.18 7.66
C ALA A 36 6.03 11.91 8.78
N ILE A 37 6.90 12.86 8.43
CA ILE A 37 7.58 13.72 9.42
C ILE A 37 6.55 14.50 10.22
N PHE A 38 5.55 15.12 9.58
CA PHE A 38 4.49 15.87 10.25
C PHE A 38 3.71 15.01 11.26
N ILE A 39 3.32 13.79 10.88
CA ILE A 39 2.61 12.84 11.76
C ILE A 39 3.48 12.42 12.96
N LEU A 40 4.77 12.19 12.72
CA LEU A 40 5.73 11.76 13.75
C LEU A 40 6.29 12.95 14.56
N TRP A 41 6.08 14.18 14.09
CA TRP A 41 6.59 15.39 14.70
C TRP A 41 5.95 15.60 16.07
N LYS A 42 6.74 16.08 17.04
CA LYS A 42 6.26 16.43 18.39
C LYS A 42 5.45 15.34 19.12
N GLY A 43 5.72 14.05 18.89
CA GLY A 43 5.26 12.98 19.76
C GLY A 43 3.78 12.61 19.63
N HIS A 44 3.09 13.06 18.57
CA HIS A 44 1.73 12.64 18.25
C HIS A 44 1.65 11.14 17.92
N ALA A 45 2.70 10.57 17.35
CA ALA A 45 2.86 9.13 17.17
C ALA A 45 4.32 8.73 17.40
N ARG A 46 4.57 7.76 18.27
CA ARG A 46 5.91 7.19 18.50
C ARG A 46 5.96 5.79 17.90
N LEU A 47 6.67 5.65 16.78
CA LEU A 47 6.96 4.36 16.15
C LEU A 47 8.38 3.89 16.52
N PRO A 48 8.59 2.58 16.77
CA PRO A 48 9.92 2.04 16.97
C PRO A 48 10.81 2.21 15.73
N ALA A 49 12.12 2.31 15.94
CA ALA A 49 13.08 2.61 14.87
C ALA A 49 13.11 1.53 13.76
N LEU A 50 13.00 0.25 14.13
CA LEU A 50 13.09 -0.85 13.14
C LEU A 50 11.96 -0.80 12.09
N PRO A 51 10.66 -0.71 12.45
CA PRO A 51 9.57 -0.46 11.50
C PRO A 51 9.79 0.75 10.58
N LEU A 52 10.33 1.86 11.12
CA LEU A 52 10.64 3.05 10.33
C LEU A 52 11.74 2.77 9.29
N TRP A 53 12.77 2.00 9.68
CA TRP A 53 13.82 1.58 8.76
C TRP A 53 13.30 0.60 7.69
N ILE A 54 12.43 -0.33 8.05
CA ILE A 54 11.77 -1.23 7.08
C ILE A 54 11.00 -0.40 6.04
N GLY A 55 10.18 0.55 6.49
CA GLY A 55 9.45 1.44 5.58
C GLY A 55 10.36 2.30 4.71
N TYR A 56 11.46 2.82 5.27
CA TYR A 56 12.48 3.53 4.51
C TYR A 56 13.08 2.63 3.41
N PHE A 57 13.55 1.42 3.75
CA PHE A 57 14.18 0.54 2.77
C PHE A 57 13.21 0.06 1.70
N ALA A 58 11.96 -0.28 2.05
CA ALA A 58 10.93 -0.62 1.07
C ALA A 58 10.72 0.52 0.06
N THR A 59 10.55 1.74 0.57
CA THR A 59 10.37 2.93 -0.27
C THR A 59 11.61 3.26 -1.11
N MET A 60 12.81 3.11 -0.54
CA MET A 60 14.05 3.37 -1.26
C MET A 60 14.31 2.33 -2.33
N LEU A 61 13.98 1.06 -2.11
CA LEU A 61 14.11 0.04 -3.14
C LEU A 61 13.26 0.42 -4.37
N HIS A 62 12.06 0.94 -4.12
CA HIS A 62 11.18 1.42 -5.18
C HIS A 62 11.81 2.57 -5.99
N PHE A 63 12.13 3.68 -5.31
CA PHE A 63 12.61 4.89 -5.97
C PHE A 63 14.02 4.76 -6.54
N PHE A 64 14.90 4.05 -5.84
CA PHE A 64 16.27 3.85 -6.28
C PHE A 64 16.31 2.98 -7.53
N GLY A 65 15.57 1.87 -7.56
CA GLY A 65 15.55 0.94 -8.70
C GLY A 65 15.21 1.62 -10.02
N GLY A 66 14.20 2.49 -10.01
CA GLY A 66 13.81 3.27 -11.17
C GLY A 66 14.81 4.36 -11.54
N SER A 67 15.38 5.01 -10.52
CA SER A 67 16.44 6.01 -10.70
C SER A 67 17.73 5.42 -11.27
N LEU A 68 17.88 4.10 -11.39
CA LEU A 68 19.01 3.50 -12.11
C LEU A 68 18.81 3.45 -13.63
N GLY A 69 17.67 3.87 -14.16
CA GLY A 69 17.40 3.92 -15.60
C GLY A 69 18.09 5.05 -16.37
N ALA A 70 17.63 5.25 -17.61
CA ALA A 70 18.08 6.26 -18.57
C ALA A 70 16.90 6.97 -19.27
N ALA A 71 17.09 8.19 -19.78
CA ALA A 71 15.97 9.08 -20.16
C ALA A 71 15.22 8.73 -21.46
N ASP A 72 15.82 8.06 -22.44
CA ASP A 72 15.18 7.80 -23.74
C ASP A 72 15.47 6.40 -24.32
N SER A 73 16.57 5.77 -23.87
CA SER A 73 17.06 4.40 -24.08
C SER A 73 18.60 4.47 -24.02
N GLY A 74 19.25 3.46 -23.44
CA GLY A 74 20.72 3.45 -23.28
C GLY A 74 21.21 2.98 -21.91
N PRO A 75 22.53 2.93 -21.70
CA PRO A 75 23.14 2.45 -20.47
C PRO A 75 22.89 3.38 -19.29
N GLY A 76 22.42 2.83 -18.17
CA GLY A 76 22.30 3.51 -16.90
C GLY A 76 23.64 3.88 -16.27
N PRO A 77 23.63 4.53 -15.09
CA PRO A 77 24.80 5.16 -14.49
C PRO A 77 25.87 4.16 -14.02
N PHE A 78 25.55 2.86 -13.95
CA PHE A 78 26.44 1.82 -13.46
C PHE A 78 26.85 0.79 -14.53
N CYS A 79 26.87 1.23 -15.78
CA CYS A 79 27.42 0.46 -16.90
C CYS A 79 28.94 0.66 -17.02
N PHE A 80 29.72 -0.29 -16.50
CA PHE A 80 31.19 -0.26 -16.53
C PHE A 80 31.76 -1.56 -17.10
N GLY A 81 33.04 -1.55 -17.46
CA GLY A 81 33.80 -2.78 -17.71
C GLY A 81 33.30 -3.65 -18.87
N GLY A 82 32.66 -3.07 -19.87
CA GLY A 82 32.13 -3.81 -21.03
C GLY A 82 30.77 -4.49 -20.81
N MET A 83 30.13 -4.26 -19.66
CA MET A 83 28.75 -4.70 -19.42
C MET A 83 27.81 -4.16 -20.49
N GLN A 84 26.87 -5.01 -20.94
CA GLN A 84 25.82 -4.61 -21.86
C GLN A 84 24.64 -3.98 -21.09
N PRO A 85 23.93 -3.00 -21.67
CA PRO A 85 22.65 -2.53 -21.15
C PRO A 85 21.72 -3.73 -20.90
N GLY A 86 21.11 -3.80 -19.71
CA GLY A 86 20.30 -4.95 -19.29
C GLY A 86 21.05 -5.99 -18.46
N GLU A 87 22.33 -5.76 -18.11
CA GLU A 87 23.10 -6.68 -17.26
C GLU A 87 23.31 -6.13 -15.85
N TRP A 88 22.87 -6.88 -14.83
CA TRP A 88 23.15 -6.59 -13.42
C TRP A 88 22.85 -5.13 -13.02
N LEU A 89 23.86 -4.32 -12.66
CA LEU A 89 23.72 -2.91 -12.27
C LEU A 89 23.68 -1.97 -13.48
N CYS A 90 24.03 -2.46 -14.68
CA CYS A 90 23.90 -1.73 -15.93
C CYS A 90 22.43 -1.72 -16.37
N ALA A 91 21.61 -1.07 -15.55
CA ALA A 91 20.19 -0.91 -15.78
C ALA A 91 19.97 -0.07 -17.04
N ASP A 92 19.03 -0.46 -17.90
CA ASP A 92 18.73 0.24 -19.13
C ASP A 92 17.26 0.67 -19.18
N GLY A 93 16.95 1.54 -20.14
CA GLY A 93 15.61 2.06 -20.33
C GLY A 93 15.11 2.96 -19.20
N VAL A 94 13.91 3.51 -19.38
CA VAL A 94 13.33 4.48 -18.45
C VAL A 94 13.01 3.85 -17.09
N ASN A 95 12.68 2.56 -17.05
CA ASN A 95 12.28 1.86 -15.84
C ASN A 95 13.44 1.23 -15.06
N GLY A 96 14.68 1.33 -15.55
CA GLY A 96 15.87 0.92 -14.80
C GLY A 96 15.80 -0.54 -14.31
N MET A 97 15.95 -0.75 -13.00
CA MET A 97 15.97 -2.11 -12.42
C MET A 97 14.68 -2.91 -12.66
N TYR A 98 13.55 -2.24 -12.85
CA TYR A 98 12.28 -2.90 -13.15
C TYR A 98 12.28 -3.53 -14.55
N HIS A 99 13.02 -2.94 -15.49
CA HIS A 99 13.20 -3.50 -16.83
C HIS A 99 14.23 -4.65 -16.82
N VAL A 100 15.31 -4.50 -16.06
CA VAL A 100 16.43 -5.45 -16.06
C VAL A 100 16.17 -6.71 -15.24
N HIS A 101 15.43 -6.59 -14.14
CA HIS A 101 15.20 -7.68 -13.20
C HIS A 101 13.70 -7.94 -13.07
N PRO A 102 13.16 -9.00 -13.71
CA PRO A 102 11.72 -9.29 -13.67
C PRO A 102 11.14 -9.46 -12.26
N TRP A 103 11.98 -9.85 -11.29
CA TRP A 103 11.62 -10.02 -9.88
C TRP A 103 11.63 -8.71 -9.07
N TRP A 104 12.21 -7.63 -9.59
CA TRP A 104 12.41 -6.39 -8.84
C TRP A 104 11.08 -5.76 -8.43
N ASP A 105 10.16 -5.69 -9.38
CA ASP A 105 8.83 -5.13 -9.17
C ASP A 105 8.05 -5.89 -8.10
N LYS A 106 8.07 -7.23 -8.20
CA LYS A 106 7.45 -8.16 -7.24
C LYS A 106 8.05 -7.99 -5.85
N LEU A 107 9.37 -7.86 -5.77
CA LEU A 107 10.06 -7.59 -4.49
C LEU A 107 9.61 -6.24 -3.89
N VAL A 108 9.51 -5.20 -4.72
CA VAL A 108 9.07 -3.87 -4.29
C VAL A 108 7.63 -3.90 -3.79
N HIS A 109 6.70 -4.53 -4.52
CA HIS A 109 5.32 -4.74 -4.08
C HIS A 109 5.26 -5.45 -2.73
N SER A 110 5.95 -6.59 -2.61
CA SER A 110 5.98 -7.35 -1.36
C SER A 110 6.56 -6.56 -0.18
N MET A 111 7.66 -5.84 -0.37
CA MET A 111 8.28 -5.02 0.68
C MET A 111 7.42 -3.82 1.07
N ASN A 112 6.79 -3.14 0.11
CA ASN A 112 5.89 -2.02 0.38
C ASN A 112 4.66 -2.47 1.14
N SER A 113 4.01 -3.55 0.70
CA SER A 113 2.86 -4.15 1.39
C SER A 113 3.21 -4.65 2.79
N THR A 114 4.41 -5.21 2.98
CA THR A 114 4.94 -5.55 4.31
C THR A 114 5.04 -4.30 5.19
N ALA A 115 5.70 -3.24 4.71
CA ALA A 115 5.93 -2.01 5.46
C ALA A 115 4.61 -1.30 5.82
N ILE A 116 3.68 -1.19 4.88
CA ILE A 116 2.35 -0.59 5.07
C ILE A 116 1.57 -1.38 6.14
N THR A 117 1.59 -2.71 6.06
CA THR A 117 0.89 -3.56 7.02
C THR A 117 1.49 -3.43 8.43
N ILE A 118 2.82 -3.35 8.55
CA ILE A 118 3.48 -3.08 9.83
C ILE A 118 3.06 -1.72 10.39
N ALA A 119 3.05 -0.67 9.55
CA ALA A 119 2.66 0.67 9.94
C ALA A 119 1.22 0.70 10.46
N TRP A 120 0.27 0.06 9.76
CA TRP A 120 -1.13 -0.01 10.19
C TRP A 120 -1.34 -0.85 11.45
N ALA A 121 -0.67 -1.99 11.56
CA ALA A 121 -0.77 -2.83 12.77
C ALA A 121 -0.29 -2.06 14.01
N LEU A 122 0.83 -1.35 13.91
CA LEU A 122 1.33 -0.49 15.00
C LEU A 122 0.43 0.74 15.23
N GLY A 123 -0.08 1.35 14.16
CA GLY A 123 -0.99 2.49 14.23
C GLY A 123 -2.28 2.16 14.98
N TRP A 124 -2.93 1.05 14.64
CA TRP A 124 -4.15 0.59 15.32
C TRP A 124 -3.92 0.28 16.79
N ARG A 125 -2.77 -0.31 17.14
CA ARG A 125 -2.40 -0.54 18.55
C ARG A 125 -2.29 0.76 19.33
N ARG A 126 -1.63 1.76 18.77
CA ARG A 126 -1.37 3.05 19.44
C ARG A 126 -2.66 3.84 19.55
N MET A 127 -3.52 3.76 18.54
CA MET A 127 -4.87 4.32 18.59
C MET A 127 -5.74 3.62 19.64
N SER A 128 -5.64 2.29 19.75
CA SER A 128 -6.34 1.49 20.77
C SER A 128 -5.90 1.91 22.18
N GLU A 129 -4.60 2.03 22.42
CA GLU A 129 -4.02 2.48 23.69
C GLU A 129 -4.46 3.92 24.03
N HIS A 130 -4.40 4.83 23.04
CA HIS A 130 -4.76 6.23 23.23
C HIS A 130 -6.24 6.43 23.57
N ASN A 131 -7.13 5.71 22.88
CA ASN A 131 -8.57 5.82 23.04
C ASN A 131 -9.15 4.84 24.09
N GLY A 132 -8.32 4.03 24.73
CA GLY A 132 -8.76 3.00 25.69
C GLY A 132 -9.59 1.88 25.06
N TRP A 133 -9.48 1.66 23.75
CA TRP A 133 -10.16 0.55 23.07
C TRP A 133 -9.50 -0.79 23.42
N GLN A 134 -10.32 -1.83 23.54
CA GLN A 134 -9.84 -3.19 23.78
C GLN A 134 -9.85 -4.02 22.49
N LEU A 135 -9.03 -3.64 21.52
CA LEU A 135 -8.93 -4.38 20.26
C LEU A 135 -8.18 -5.71 20.48
N SER A 136 -8.79 -6.81 20.02
CA SER A 136 -8.12 -8.11 20.06
C SER A 136 -6.98 -8.19 19.03
N PRO A 137 -5.94 -9.01 19.27
CA PRO A 137 -4.84 -9.16 18.34
C PRO A 137 -5.25 -9.59 16.94
N ARG A 138 -6.31 -10.39 16.86
CA ARG A 138 -6.87 -10.89 15.59
C ARG A 138 -7.51 -9.77 14.78
N VAL A 139 -8.24 -8.87 15.44
CA VAL A 139 -8.87 -7.72 14.78
C VAL A 139 -7.80 -6.80 14.20
N VAL A 140 -6.78 -6.44 14.97
CA VAL A 140 -5.69 -5.58 14.48
C VAL A 140 -4.94 -6.25 13.33
N ALA A 141 -4.61 -7.55 13.45
CA ALA A 141 -3.93 -8.30 12.40
C ALA A 141 -4.76 -8.32 11.10
N PHE A 142 -6.05 -8.64 11.19
CA PHE A 142 -6.93 -8.70 10.03
C PHE A 142 -7.14 -7.34 9.38
N THR A 143 -7.39 -6.30 10.18
CA THR A 143 -7.57 -4.93 9.67
C THR A 143 -6.29 -4.42 9.00
N ALA A 144 -5.12 -4.66 9.60
CA ALA A 144 -3.84 -4.27 9.01
C ALA A 144 -3.54 -5.04 7.71
N PHE A 145 -3.79 -6.36 7.68
CA PHE A 145 -3.67 -7.18 6.48
C PHE A 145 -4.60 -6.66 5.37
N SER A 146 -5.87 -6.43 5.69
CA SER A 146 -6.86 -5.94 4.74
C SER A 146 -6.47 -4.58 4.16
N LEU A 147 -5.92 -3.68 4.97
CA LEU A 147 -5.36 -2.41 4.51
C LEU A 147 -4.13 -2.60 3.60
N GLY A 148 -3.21 -3.49 3.97
CA GLY A 148 -2.02 -3.78 3.16
C GLY A 148 -2.39 -4.23 1.74
N VAL A 149 -3.23 -5.26 1.64
CA VAL A 149 -3.71 -5.76 0.34
C VAL A 149 -4.51 -4.71 -0.40
N ALA A 150 -5.40 -3.98 0.28
CA ALA A 150 -6.22 -2.95 -0.37
C ALA A 150 -5.37 -1.82 -0.96
N VAL A 151 -4.28 -1.41 -0.32
CA VAL A 151 -3.38 -0.39 -0.87
C VAL A 151 -2.67 -0.91 -2.13
N GLY A 152 -2.23 -2.18 -2.15
CA GLY A 152 -1.68 -2.82 -3.34
C GLY A 152 -2.66 -2.81 -4.52
N VAL A 153 -3.91 -3.24 -4.29
CA VAL A 153 -4.97 -3.19 -5.31
C VAL A 153 -5.24 -1.76 -5.80
N VAL A 154 -5.26 -0.77 -4.91
CA VAL A 154 -5.44 0.65 -5.30
C VAL A 154 -4.28 1.12 -6.20
N TYR A 155 -3.06 0.64 -5.93
CA TYR A 155 -1.91 0.94 -6.77
C TYR A 155 -2.05 0.32 -8.16
N GLU A 156 -2.43 -0.95 -8.26
CA GLU A 156 -2.71 -1.61 -9.55
C GLU A 156 -3.83 -0.91 -10.34
N VAL A 157 -4.87 -0.44 -9.66
CA VAL A 157 -5.93 0.35 -10.28
C VAL A 157 -5.37 1.67 -10.81
N TYR A 158 -4.47 2.34 -10.07
CA TYR A 158 -3.79 3.54 -10.56
C TYR A 158 -3.01 3.26 -11.85
N GLU A 159 -2.30 2.14 -11.94
CA GLU A 159 -1.58 1.75 -13.16
C GLU A 159 -2.54 1.48 -14.33
N PHE A 160 -3.62 0.75 -14.06
CA PHE A 160 -4.69 0.50 -15.02
C PHE A 160 -5.32 1.80 -15.55
N PHE A 161 -5.57 2.78 -14.69
CA PHE A 161 -6.01 4.13 -15.09
C PHE A 161 -4.97 4.83 -15.97
N GLY A 162 -3.69 4.76 -15.59
CA GLY A 162 -2.57 5.29 -16.35
C GLY A 162 -2.55 4.77 -17.79
N LYS A 163 -2.63 3.45 -17.96
CA LYS A 163 -2.73 2.82 -19.29
C LYS A 163 -3.98 3.28 -20.04
N THR A 164 -5.16 3.16 -19.42
CA THR A 164 -6.45 3.33 -20.08
C THR A 164 -6.69 4.76 -20.58
N PHE A 165 -6.30 5.76 -19.79
CA PHE A 165 -6.62 7.15 -20.09
C PHE A 165 -5.45 7.95 -20.67
N PHE A 166 -4.21 7.56 -20.35
CA PHE A 166 -3.04 8.33 -20.73
C PHE A 166 -2.13 7.58 -21.72
N LEU A 167 -2.35 6.28 -21.97
CA LEU A 167 -1.53 5.44 -22.86
C LEU A 167 -0.03 5.48 -22.51
N THR A 168 0.30 5.83 -21.26
CA THR A 168 1.67 6.19 -20.84
C THR A 168 2.34 5.15 -19.95
N ILE A 169 1.57 4.24 -19.37
CA ILE A 169 2.05 3.25 -18.40
C ILE A 169 1.74 1.86 -18.96
N ASP A 170 2.69 1.26 -19.68
CA ASP A 170 2.66 -0.17 -20.01
C ASP A 170 3.62 -0.91 -19.08
N GLN A 171 3.12 -1.28 -17.90
CA GLN A 171 3.88 -1.99 -16.86
C GLN A 171 3.91 -3.51 -17.07
N GLY A 172 3.48 -4.04 -18.23
CA GLY A 172 3.62 -5.48 -18.53
C GLY A 172 2.32 -6.29 -18.47
N GLY A 173 1.16 -5.62 -18.47
CA GLY A 173 -0.14 -6.27 -18.71
C GLY A 173 -0.60 -7.22 -17.59
N TYR A 174 -1.39 -8.22 -17.97
CA TYR A 174 -2.09 -9.12 -17.03
C TYR A 174 -1.12 -9.82 -16.07
N ASP A 175 -0.08 -10.45 -16.60
CA ASP A 175 0.86 -11.23 -15.79
C ASP A 175 1.57 -10.36 -14.77
N ASN A 176 1.91 -9.11 -15.11
CA ASN A 176 2.53 -8.17 -14.17
C ASN A 176 1.59 -7.92 -12.98
N THR A 177 0.43 -7.31 -13.26
CA THR A 177 -0.57 -6.96 -12.25
C THR A 177 -0.98 -8.16 -11.40
N ALA A 178 -1.25 -9.31 -12.01
CA ALA A 178 -1.66 -10.50 -11.27
C ALA A 178 -0.56 -11.01 -10.33
N SER A 179 0.70 -10.98 -10.76
CA SER A 179 1.84 -11.36 -9.94
C SER A 179 2.20 -10.32 -8.86
N ASP A 180 1.91 -9.05 -9.08
CA ASP A 180 2.08 -7.97 -8.11
C ASP A 180 1.03 -8.06 -7.01
N LEU A 181 -0.23 -8.37 -7.35
CA LEU A 181 -1.26 -8.69 -6.36
C LEU A 181 -0.85 -9.86 -5.46
N VAL A 182 -0.26 -10.92 -6.03
CA VAL A 182 0.28 -12.03 -5.22
C VAL A 182 1.36 -11.53 -4.27
N SER A 183 2.28 -10.70 -4.78
CA SER A 183 3.37 -10.13 -3.99
C SER A 183 2.85 -9.25 -2.85
N ASP A 184 1.78 -8.49 -3.08
CA ASP A 184 1.12 -7.66 -2.10
C ASP A 184 0.40 -8.48 -1.01
N VAL A 185 -0.30 -9.54 -1.39
CA VAL A 185 -0.93 -10.49 -0.44
C VAL A 185 0.11 -11.14 0.45
N LEU A 186 1.21 -11.63 -0.14
CA LEU A 186 2.31 -12.24 0.60
C LEU A 186 3.00 -11.23 1.51
N GLY A 187 3.28 -10.02 1.01
CA GLY A 187 3.88 -8.93 1.77
C GLY A 187 3.02 -8.52 2.96
N ALA A 188 1.71 -8.36 2.76
CA ALA A 188 0.78 -8.06 3.86
C ALA A 188 0.78 -9.18 4.92
N GLY A 189 0.81 -10.44 4.48
CA GLY A 189 0.96 -11.59 5.37
C GLY A 189 2.25 -11.55 6.21
N LEU A 190 3.37 -11.24 5.57
CA LEU A 190 4.67 -11.07 6.25
C LEU A 190 4.65 -9.91 7.24
N GLY A 191 3.99 -8.79 6.92
CA GLY A 191 3.84 -7.67 7.84
C GLY A 191 3.05 -8.04 9.10
N VAL A 192 1.95 -8.79 8.96
CA VAL A 192 1.21 -9.32 10.11
C VAL A 192 2.09 -10.27 10.93
N LEU A 193 2.79 -11.19 10.28
CA LEU A 193 3.67 -12.14 10.95
C LEU A 193 4.78 -11.43 11.74
N PHE A 194 5.43 -10.45 11.12
CA PHE A 194 6.44 -9.62 11.79
C PHE A 194 5.86 -8.92 13.01
N THR A 195 4.73 -8.23 12.88
CA THR A 195 4.13 -7.50 14.01
C THR A 195 3.60 -8.39 15.12
N HIS A 196 3.25 -9.65 14.81
CA HIS A 196 2.87 -10.65 15.81
C HIS A 196 4.02 -10.95 16.77
N PHE A 197 5.24 -11.12 16.25
CA PHE A 197 6.43 -11.42 17.07
C PHE A 197 7.11 -10.17 17.64
N TYR A 198 7.17 -9.09 16.86
CA TYR A 198 7.91 -7.89 17.22
C TYR A 198 7.23 -7.08 18.33
N ASP A 199 5.90 -7.07 18.37
CA ASP A 199 5.12 -6.29 19.34
C ASP A 199 3.85 -7.07 19.75
N PRO A 200 3.97 -8.15 20.54
CA PRO A 200 2.85 -9.03 20.87
C PRO A 200 1.78 -8.32 21.73
N MET A 201 0.53 -8.35 21.27
CA MET A 201 -0.63 -7.65 21.84
C MET A 201 -1.23 -8.28 23.12
N ASN A 202 -0.41 -8.63 24.10
CA ASN A 202 -0.89 -9.25 25.33
C ASN A 202 -1.40 -8.26 26.39
N LYS A 203 -1.18 -6.95 26.24
CA LYS A 203 -1.43 -5.95 27.31
C LYS A 203 -2.79 -5.24 27.25
N THR A 204 -3.46 -5.23 26.10
CA THR A 204 -4.71 -4.44 25.88
C THR A 204 -5.86 -5.25 25.27
N SER A 205 -5.68 -6.56 25.07
CA SER A 205 -6.67 -7.42 24.41
C SER A 205 -7.84 -7.76 25.33
N ASP A 206 -9.06 -7.46 24.89
CA ASP A 206 -10.25 -8.17 25.36
C ASP A 206 -10.12 -9.65 24.94
N LYS A 207 -10.00 -10.56 25.91
CA LYS A 207 -9.97 -12.01 25.65
C LYS A 207 -11.37 -12.58 25.42
N SER A 208 -12.41 -11.85 25.80
CA SER A 208 -13.81 -12.28 25.68
C SER A 208 -14.39 -12.05 24.29
N GLY A 209 -13.86 -11.07 23.54
CA GLY A 209 -14.33 -10.71 22.20
C GLY A 209 -15.75 -10.12 22.19
N GLN A 210 -16.25 -9.66 23.34
CA GLN A 210 -17.62 -9.16 23.50
C GLN A 210 -17.72 -7.64 23.34
N SER A 211 -16.59 -6.92 23.39
CA SER A 211 -16.58 -5.48 23.20
C SER A 211 -16.91 -5.11 21.74
N PRO A 212 -17.87 -4.20 21.49
CA PRO A 212 -18.17 -3.75 20.14
C PRO A 212 -16.95 -3.07 19.51
N LEU A 213 -16.76 -3.28 18.20
CA LEU A 213 -15.68 -2.64 17.47
C LEU A 213 -15.90 -1.11 17.41
N PRO A 214 -14.83 -0.31 17.60
CA PRO A 214 -14.90 1.13 17.35
C PRO A 214 -15.40 1.42 15.93
N SER A 215 -16.07 2.56 15.76
CA SER A 215 -16.64 2.97 14.48
C SER A 215 -15.56 3.13 13.41
N GLU A 216 -14.36 3.54 13.79
CA GLU A 216 -13.19 3.75 12.97
C GLU A 216 -12.69 2.43 12.38
N VAL A 217 -12.53 1.40 13.22
CA VAL A 217 -12.13 0.05 12.78
C VAL A 217 -13.19 -0.55 11.86
N THR A 218 -14.47 -0.36 12.22
CA THR A 218 -15.60 -0.84 11.41
C THR A 218 -15.61 -0.17 10.03
N LEU A 219 -15.43 1.14 9.98
CA LEU A 219 -15.40 1.93 8.76
C LEU A 219 -14.22 1.52 7.87
N THR A 220 -13.04 1.33 8.47
CA THR A 220 -11.87 0.80 7.75
C THR A 220 -12.16 -0.55 7.14
N ASN A 221 -12.63 -1.52 7.94
CA ASN A 221 -12.91 -2.87 7.45
C ASN A 221 -13.95 -2.87 6.33
N ILE A 222 -15.04 -2.10 6.46
CA ILE A 222 -16.05 -1.96 5.40
C ILE A 222 -15.44 -1.40 4.10
N SER A 223 -14.46 -0.51 4.22
CA SER A 223 -13.82 0.12 3.06
C SER A 223 -12.74 -0.76 2.43
N THR A 224 -12.11 -1.66 3.18
CA THR A 224 -10.95 -2.42 2.70
C THR A 224 -11.24 -3.88 2.41
N ILE A 225 -12.25 -4.48 3.05
CA ILE A 225 -12.57 -5.90 2.86
C ILE A 225 -12.95 -6.22 1.41
N PRO A 226 -13.85 -5.47 0.73
CA PRO A 226 -14.21 -5.79 -0.66
C PRO A 226 -12.99 -5.75 -1.60
N ILE A 227 -12.12 -4.77 -1.38
CA ILE A 227 -10.88 -4.57 -2.17
C ILE A 227 -9.89 -5.71 -1.90
N MET A 228 -9.67 -6.05 -0.62
CA MET A 228 -8.79 -7.16 -0.22
C MET A 228 -9.29 -8.51 -0.77
N ILE A 229 -10.61 -8.76 -0.71
CA ILE A 229 -11.20 -9.99 -1.26
C ILE A 229 -10.92 -10.06 -2.76
N MET A 230 -11.14 -8.98 -3.49
CA MET A 230 -10.89 -8.94 -4.93
C MET A 230 -9.41 -9.22 -5.25
N GLY A 231 -8.49 -8.50 -4.60
CA GLY A 231 -7.05 -8.75 -4.77
C GLY A 231 -6.67 -10.19 -4.48
N THR A 232 -7.19 -10.76 -3.39
CA THR A 232 -6.92 -12.16 -3.01
C THR A 232 -7.49 -13.16 -4.03
N ILE A 233 -8.72 -12.97 -4.51
CA ILE A 233 -9.32 -13.85 -5.52
C ILE A 233 -8.49 -13.84 -6.80
N LEU A 234 -8.06 -12.66 -7.26
CA LEU A 234 -7.26 -12.50 -8.47
C LEU A 234 -5.85 -13.12 -8.30
N SER A 235 -5.24 -12.98 -7.12
CA SER A 235 -4.00 -13.68 -6.79
C SER A 235 -4.16 -15.21 -6.84
N LEU A 236 -5.26 -15.74 -6.28
CA LEU A 236 -5.53 -17.18 -6.30
C LEU A 236 -5.83 -17.69 -7.70
N ASP A 237 -6.56 -16.92 -8.51
CA ASP A 237 -6.82 -17.21 -9.92
C ASP A 237 -5.50 -17.35 -10.70
N PHE A 238 -4.59 -16.40 -10.53
CA PHE A 238 -3.28 -16.45 -11.16
C PHE A 238 -2.47 -17.68 -10.72
N LEU A 239 -2.37 -17.93 -9.41
CA LEU A 239 -1.52 -19.01 -8.87
C LEU A 239 -2.05 -20.43 -9.15
N PHE A 240 -3.37 -20.61 -9.09
CA PHE A 240 -3.96 -21.96 -9.08
C PHE A 240 -4.76 -22.27 -10.35
N LEU A 241 -5.25 -21.25 -11.04
CA LEU A 241 -6.10 -21.40 -12.22
C LEU A 241 -5.47 -20.79 -13.47
N ASN A 242 -4.22 -20.30 -13.38
CA ASN A 242 -3.49 -19.68 -14.48
C ASN A 242 -4.30 -18.57 -15.18
N GLY A 243 -5.04 -17.79 -14.39
CA GLY A 243 -5.85 -16.67 -14.89
C GLY A 243 -7.18 -17.04 -15.54
N SER A 244 -7.63 -18.30 -15.41
CA SER A 244 -8.83 -18.77 -16.11
C SER A 244 -10.13 -18.06 -15.70
N ILE A 245 -10.25 -17.48 -14.51
CA ILE A 245 -11.48 -16.76 -14.10
C ILE A 245 -11.66 -15.49 -14.93
N VAL A 246 -10.56 -14.82 -15.26
CA VAL A 246 -10.56 -13.58 -16.04
C VAL A 246 -9.99 -13.74 -17.44
N ASP A 247 -9.78 -14.98 -17.89
CA ASP A 247 -9.19 -15.32 -19.20
C ASP A 247 -7.86 -14.60 -19.49
N SER A 248 -7.07 -14.36 -18.43
CA SER A 248 -5.84 -13.55 -18.49
C SER A 248 -6.04 -12.16 -19.13
N ASP A 249 -7.25 -11.62 -19.05
CA ASP A 249 -7.60 -10.31 -19.62
C ASP A 249 -7.22 -9.18 -18.64
N TYR A 250 -6.27 -8.34 -19.09
CA TYR A 250 -5.78 -7.20 -18.32
C TYR A 250 -6.87 -6.13 -18.07
N ASP A 251 -7.75 -5.91 -19.04
CA ASP A 251 -8.78 -4.90 -18.89
C ASP A 251 -9.88 -5.40 -17.94
N LEU A 252 -10.19 -6.70 -17.99
CA LEU A 252 -11.12 -7.33 -17.06
C LEU A 252 -10.61 -7.29 -15.60
N ILE A 253 -9.35 -7.66 -15.36
CA ILE A 253 -8.77 -7.61 -14.00
C ILE A 253 -8.77 -6.16 -13.46
N GLY A 254 -8.42 -5.19 -14.30
CA GLY A 254 -8.49 -3.75 -13.99
C GLY A 254 -9.89 -3.29 -13.58
N LEU A 255 -10.91 -3.66 -14.37
CA LEU A 255 -12.31 -3.32 -14.11
C LEU A 255 -12.85 -4.00 -12.84
N LEU A 256 -12.46 -5.24 -12.56
CA LEU A 256 -12.88 -5.96 -11.35
C LEU A 256 -12.31 -5.30 -10.09
N MET A 257 -11.03 -4.94 -10.11
CA MET A 257 -10.39 -4.20 -9.01
C MET A 257 -11.06 -2.84 -8.81
N LEU A 258 -11.27 -2.07 -9.88
CA LEU A 258 -11.99 -0.78 -9.81
C LEU A 258 -13.42 -0.94 -9.28
N GLY A 259 -14.14 -1.95 -9.75
CA GLY A 259 -15.48 -2.29 -9.28
C GLY A 259 -15.52 -2.56 -7.77
N SER A 260 -14.51 -3.27 -7.24
CA SER A 260 -14.39 -3.52 -5.80
C SER A 260 -14.23 -2.24 -4.99
N MET A 261 -13.53 -1.22 -5.51
CA MET A 261 -13.40 0.09 -4.89
C MET A 261 -14.73 0.86 -4.88
N PHE A 262 -15.53 0.77 -5.95
CA PHE A 262 -16.88 1.35 -5.97
C PHE A 262 -17.80 0.69 -4.94
N VAL A 263 -17.77 -0.64 -4.84
CA VAL A 263 -18.53 -1.38 -3.82
C VAL A 263 -18.13 -0.91 -2.41
N ALA A 264 -16.82 -0.84 -2.13
CA ALA A 264 -16.31 -0.33 -0.87
C ALA A 264 -16.79 1.11 -0.58
N GLY A 265 -16.75 2.00 -1.57
CA GLY A 265 -17.24 3.38 -1.45
C GLY A 265 -18.73 3.48 -1.14
N LEU A 266 -19.56 2.64 -1.78
CA LEU A 266 -20.99 2.56 -1.51
C LEU A 266 -21.27 2.05 -0.09
N MET A 267 -20.54 1.02 0.36
CA MET A 267 -20.69 0.50 1.71
C MET A 267 -20.26 1.54 2.77
N PHE A 268 -19.17 2.26 2.52
CA PHE A 268 -18.73 3.39 3.35
C PHE A 268 -19.82 4.46 3.46
N ALA A 269 -20.37 4.91 2.31
CA ALA A 269 -21.40 5.94 2.28
C ALA A 269 -22.67 5.48 3.01
N HIS A 270 -23.07 4.23 2.81
CA HIS A 270 -24.21 3.63 3.49
C HIS A 270 -24.04 3.62 5.02
N PHE A 271 -22.89 3.16 5.52
CA PHE A 271 -22.59 3.13 6.95
C PHE A 271 -22.62 4.54 7.56
N ARG A 272 -22.01 5.54 6.90
CA ARG A 272 -22.03 6.94 7.35
C ARG A 272 -23.45 7.50 7.40
N PHE A 273 -24.28 7.17 6.41
CA PHE A 273 -25.67 7.60 6.36
C PHE A 273 -26.52 6.99 7.48
N GLN A 274 -26.35 5.69 7.75
CA GLN A 274 -27.06 5.01 8.85
C GLN A 274 -26.69 5.62 10.21
N ASN A 275 -25.40 5.79 10.51
CA ASN A 275 -24.96 6.38 11.78
C ASN A 275 -25.40 7.85 11.93
N SER A 276 -25.49 8.60 10.83
CA SER A 276 -26.04 9.96 10.88
C SER A 276 -27.53 9.97 11.25
N LYS A 277 -28.32 8.99 10.79
CA LYS A 277 -29.73 8.88 11.15
C LYS A 277 -29.93 8.51 12.62
N VAL A 278 -29.20 7.51 13.12
CA VAL A 278 -29.29 7.09 14.53
C VAL A 278 -28.97 8.27 15.48
N ASN A 279 -27.88 9.00 15.21
CA ASN A 279 -27.53 10.17 16.03
C ASN A 279 -28.60 11.28 16.00
N LYS A 280 -29.30 11.46 14.88
CA LYS A 280 -30.40 12.43 14.78
C LYS A 280 -31.61 11.98 15.60
N THR A 281 -31.98 10.71 15.54
CA THR A 281 -33.10 10.15 16.32
C THR A 281 -32.84 10.25 17.82
N ASP A 282 -31.67 9.83 18.29
CA ASP A 282 -31.27 9.93 19.71
C ASP A 282 -31.27 11.37 20.23
N SER A 283 -30.86 12.33 19.38
CA SER A 283 -30.89 13.76 19.73
C SER A 283 -32.32 14.29 19.86
N SER A 284 -33.25 13.81 19.03
CA SER A 284 -34.65 14.23 19.04
C SER A 284 -35.40 13.64 20.24
N GLU A 285 -35.11 12.40 20.63
CA GLU A 285 -35.69 11.76 21.82
C GLU A 285 -35.21 12.44 23.12
N LYS A 286 -33.93 12.82 23.20
CA LYS A 286 -33.39 13.57 24.35
C LYS A 286 -34.01 14.95 24.52
N VAL A 287 -34.32 15.65 23.43
CA VAL A 287 -35.01 16.95 23.48
C VAL A 287 -36.48 16.79 23.90
N GLY A 288 -37.15 15.73 23.46
CA GLY A 288 -38.55 15.44 23.83
C GLY A 288 -38.76 14.97 25.27
N MET A 289 -37.72 14.41 25.92
CA MET A 289 -37.77 14.06 27.34
C MET A 289 -37.38 15.22 28.28
N SER A 290 -36.82 16.32 27.75
CA SER A 290 -36.43 17.50 28.53
C SER A 290 -37.45 18.64 28.50
N SER A 291 -38.62 18.42 27.88
CA SER A 291 -39.74 19.36 27.74
C SER A 291 -40.97 18.83 28.47
#